data_AF-A0A1U8MZQ1-F1
#
_entry.id   AF-A0A1U8MZQ1-F1
#
_cell.length_a   1.000
_cell.length_b   1.000
_cell.length_c   1.000
_cell.angle_alpha   90.00
_cell.angle_beta   90.00
_cell.angle_gamma   90.00
#
_symmetry.space_group_name_H-M   'P 1'
#
loop_
_entity.id
_entity.type
_entity.pdbx_description
1 polymer ?
#
loop_
_entity_poly.entity_id
_entity_poly.type
_entity_poly.pdbx_seq_one_letter_code
_entity_poly.pdbx_strand_id
1 'polypeptide(L)'
;MKNENENVSHDELMQQIRHPYHWEHPLVLVAEQSNEGLKAHCDGCGELLSAPCFTCIHCNYHLHKQCAKAPLYLPNHPLHPDCSGSGSLLRQRPYAFSRVYGCALCKEKRNMFFYKCDWCHFSIDIKCAQLSSSFKFSQLSEHDIHQHPLTFIESPMAIDVLKRLNCCWCHEPLTDDIYLCPDCPSFIIHKKCLDELPTKINHPSHHIHPLLLNYSDPSHHIHPLLLNYSDSYNSCNLCQKKHSRAFYGCSLCHFNVDVGCAWPRSIVEYKSRHQHPFTLFWRQDSFICDECGTEGNYISYICSTCSLMVHKDCTSLPRIIKFSRHDHC
;
A
#
# COMPACT_ATOMS: atom_id res chain seq x y z
N MET A 1 1.07 -28.51 -62.00
CA MET A 1 1.39 -29.83 -61.39
C MET A 1 2.67 -29.60 -60.59
N LYS A 2 2.52 -29.43 -59.27
CA LYS A 2 2.86 -30.42 -58.21
C LYS A 2 4.37 -30.68 -58.16
N ASN A 3 5.06 -30.12 -57.16
CA ASN A 3 5.59 -30.81 -55.94
C ASN A 3 7.06 -31.23 -56.20
N GLU A 4 8.06 -31.15 -55.32
CA GLU A 4 8.24 -30.98 -53.86
C GLU A 4 9.66 -30.39 -53.67
N ASN A 5 9.87 -29.31 -52.91
CA ASN A 5 10.28 -29.29 -51.49
C ASN A 5 11.16 -30.46 -51.02
N GLU A 6 12.38 -30.17 -50.58
CA GLU A 6 12.87 -30.51 -49.24
C GLU A 6 14.32 -30.04 -49.08
N ASN A 7 14.49 -28.89 -48.42
CA ASN A 7 15.56 -28.63 -47.45
C ASN A 7 15.22 -27.31 -46.76
N VAL A 8 14.22 -27.40 -45.88
CA VAL A 8 13.94 -26.37 -44.87
C VAL A 8 15.14 -26.39 -43.92
N SER A 9 16.00 -25.38 -44.01
CA SER A 9 17.03 -25.10 -43.02
C SER A 9 16.33 -24.81 -41.68
N HIS A 10 16.20 -25.84 -40.87
CA HIS A 10 15.67 -25.79 -39.50
C HIS A 10 16.71 -25.19 -38.55
N ASP A 11 17.16 -23.98 -38.87
CA ASP A 11 18.12 -23.18 -38.09
C ASP A 11 17.53 -21.78 -37.88
N GLU A 12 16.26 -21.71 -37.51
CA GLU A 12 15.72 -20.52 -36.86
C GLU A 12 16.39 -20.40 -35.49
N LEU A 13 17.31 -19.45 -35.36
CA LEU A 13 18.10 -19.18 -34.15
C LEU A 13 17.26 -19.30 -32.87
N MET A 14 17.41 -20.42 -32.17
CA MET A 14 16.87 -20.62 -30.83
C MET A 14 17.53 -19.62 -29.88
N GLN A 15 16.90 -18.46 -29.65
CA GLN A 15 17.41 -17.49 -28.70
C GLN A 15 17.33 -18.07 -27.30
N GLN A 16 18.48 -18.29 -26.67
CA GLN A 16 18.59 -18.78 -25.30
C GLN A 16 19.23 -17.74 -24.38
N ILE A 17 18.82 -17.71 -23.13
CA ILE A 17 19.41 -16.84 -22.10
C ILE A 17 19.69 -17.62 -20.82
N ARG A 18 20.70 -17.17 -20.06
CA ARG A 18 20.88 -17.57 -18.65
C ARG A 18 20.30 -16.47 -17.77
N HIS A 19 19.28 -16.79 -16.99
CA HIS A 19 18.62 -15.81 -16.14
C HIS A 19 19.20 -15.87 -14.71
N PRO A 20 19.47 -14.73 -14.04
CA PRO A 20 20.13 -14.75 -12.72
C PRO A 20 19.36 -15.49 -11.62
N TYR A 21 18.03 -15.55 -11.70
CA TYR A 21 17.21 -16.33 -10.76
C TYR A 21 16.89 -17.76 -11.25
N HIS A 22 17.43 -18.15 -12.40
CA HIS A 22 17.34 -19.51 -12.93
C HIS A 22 18.62 -19.83 -13.71
N TRP A 23 19.72 -19.99 -12.98
CA TRP A 23 21.07 -20.11 -13.56
C TRP A 23 21.42 -21.55 -13.97
N GLU A 24 20.75 -22.54 -13.37
CA GLU A 24 21.00 -23.97 -13.56
C GLU A 24 20.68 -24.43 -14.98
N HIS A 25 19.65 -23.87 -15.60
CA HIS A 25 19.22 -24.21 -16.95
C HIS A 25 19.02 -22.95 -17.82
N PRO A 26 19.39 -23.00 -19.12
CA PRO A 26 19.09 -21.92 -20.04
C PRO A 26 17.58 -21.85 -20.30
N LEU A 27 17.07 -20.64 -20.47
CA LEU A 27 15.71 -20.41 -20.94
C LEU A 27 15.70 -20.25 -22.45
N VAL A 28 14.79 -20.94 -23.12
CA VAL A 28 14.62 -20.92 -24.58
C VAL A 28 13.45 -20.01 -24.94
N LEU A 29 13.63 -19.15 -25.95
CA LEU A 29 12.57 -18.32 -26.50
C LEU A 29 11.59 -19.17 -27.32
N VAL A 30 10.32 -19.12 -26.96
CA VAL A 30 9.22 -19.73 -27.70
C VAL A 30 8.45 -18.65 -28.43
N ALA A 31 8.41 -18.73 -29.76
CA ALA A 31 7.91 -17.69 -30.66
C ALA A 31 6.41 -17.78 -31.03
N GLU A 32 5.66 -18.71 -30.42
CA GLU A 32 4.26 -19.15 -30.67
C GLU A 32 4.22 -20.58 -31.23
N GLN A 33 3.58 -21.50 -30.50
CA GLN A 33 3.12 -22.77 -31.06
C GLN A 33 1.74 -23.13 -30.50
N SER A 34 0.78 -23.23 -31.42
CA SER A 34 -0.62 -23.71 -31.29
C SER A 34 -1.61 -22.83 -30.52
N ASN A 35 -2.86 -22.82 -31.03
CA ASN A 35 -4.01 -22.02 -30.57
C ASN A 35 -4.51 -22.37 -29.15
N GLU A 36 -3.80 -23.22 -28.42
CA GLU A 36 -4.02 -23.46 -27.00
C GLU A 36 -2.99 -22.64 -26.22
N GLY A 37 -3.35 -21.41 -25.84
CA GLY A 37 -2.45 -20.53 -25.09
C GLY A 37 -1.85 -21.24 -23.88
N LEU A 38 -0.53 -21.06 -23.64
CA LEU A 38 0.15 -21.57 -22.46
C LEU A 38 -0.65 -21.19 -21.20
N LYS A 39 -1.27 -22.17 -20.53
CA LYS A 39 -1.97 -21.97 -19.24
C LYS A 39 -1.00 -21.82 -18.07
N ALA A 40 0.19 -21.28 -18.31
CA ALA A 40 1.21 -21.06 -17.32
C ALA A 40 1.32 -19.56 -16.99
N HIS A 41 1.76 -19.26 -15.78
CA HIS A 41 1.96 -17.89 -15.31
C HIS A 41 3.45 -17.55 -15.36
N CYS A 42 3.75 -16.28 -15.58
CA CYS A 42 5.12 -15.78 -15.56
C CYS A 42 5.64 -15.73 -14.13
N ASP A 43 6.75 -16.41 -13.84
CA ASP A 43 7.42 -16.39 -12.54
C ASP A 43 7.95 -14.99 -12.16
N GLY A 44 8.08 -14.11 -13.15
CA GLY A 44 8.55 -12.75 -12.98
C GLY A 44 7.44 -11.77 -12.57
N CYS A 45 6.29 -11.78 -13.23
CA CYS A 45 5.23 -10.80 -12.99
C CYS A 45 3.92 -11.39 -12.46
N GLY A 46 3.81 -12.72 -12.38
CA GLY A 46 2.63 -13.44 -11.89
C GLY A 46 1.44 -13.46 -12.84
N GLU A 47 1.53 -12.85 -14.03
CA GLU A 47 0.43 -12.84 -15.00
C GLU A 47 0.47 -14.07 -15.91
N LEU A 48 -0.67 -14.35 -16.54
CA LEU A 48 -0.78 -15.37 -17.58
C LEU A 48 0.23 -15.10 -18.71
N LEU A 49 0.92 -16.15 -19.15
CA LEU A 49 1.89 -16.03 -20.22
C LEU A 49 1.20 -15.78 -21.56
N SER A 50 1.82 -14.91 -22.32
CA SER A 50 1.58 -14.77 -23.75
C SER A 50 2.90 -15.04 -24.46
N ALA A 51 2.82 -15.71 -25.60
CA ALA A 51 3.97 -15.75 -26.50
C ALA A 51 4.23 -14.34 -27.09
N PRO A 52 5.48 -14.02 -27.45
CA PRO A 52 6.68 -14.80 -27.21
C PRO A 52 7.17 -14.76 -25.74
N CYS A 53 7.61 -15.90 -25.21
CA CYS A 53 8.08 -16.03 -23.83
C CYS A 53 9.34 -16.90 -23.72
N PHE A 54 10.06 -16.78 -22.61
CA PHE A 54 11.22 -17.62 -22.28
C PHE A 54 10.78 -18.73 -21.34
N THR A 55 11.08 -19.98 -21.68
CA THR A 55 10.73 -21.16 -20.87
C THR A 55 11.95 -22.04 -20.62
N CYS A 56 12.01 -22.64 -19.44
CA CYS A 56 12.94 -23.72 -19.18
C CYS A 56 12.33 -25.05 -19.65
N ILE A 57 13.08 -25.83 -20.42
CA ILE A 57 12.64 -27.18 -20.85
C ILE A 57 12.71 -28.22 -19.72
N HIS A 58 13.51 -27.94 -18.68
CA HIS A 58 13.75 -28.87 -17.56
C HIS A 58 12.95 -28.52 -16.30
N CYS A 59 12.46 -27.29 -16.20
CA CYS A 59 11.80 -26.76 -15.01
C CYS A 59 10.50 -26.08 -15.40
N ASN A 60 9.53 -26.06 -14.48
CA ASN A 60 8.32 -25.26 -14.64
C ASN A 60 8.62 -23.77 -14.35
N TYR A 61 9.52 -23.17 -15.12
CA TYR A 61 9.97 -21.80 -14.96
C TYR A 61 9.82 -21.04 -16.28
N HIS A 62 9.03 -19.98 -16.25
CA HIS A 62 8.57 -19.28 -17.43
C HIS A 62 8.54 -17.78 -17.21
N LEU A 63 9.03 -17.01 -18.18
CA LEU A 63 9.07 -15.55 -18.10
C LEU A 63 8.53 -14.95 -19.39
N HIS A 64 7.70 -13.90 -19.29
CA HIS A 64 7.49 -13.02 -20.43
C HIS A 64 8.83 -12.49 -20.92
N LYS A 65 8.95 -12.25 -22.23
CA LYS A 65 10.15 -11.66 -22.84
C LYS A 65 10.64 -10.40 -22.12
N GLN A 66 9.70 -9.55 -21.67
CA GLN A 66 10.02 -8.34 -20.91
C GLN A 66 10.52 -8.62 -19.49
N CYS A 67 10.00 -9.64 -18.82
CA CYS A 67 10.45 -10.03 -17.48
C CYS A 67 11.86 -10.65 -17.53
N ALA A 68 12.10 -11.49 -18.54
CA ALA A 68 13.39 -12.11 -18.80
C ALA A 68 14.50 -11.11 -19.16
N LYS A 69 14.14 -10.00 -19.82
CA LYS A 69 15.06 -8.94 -20.22
C LYS A 69 15.03 -7.72 -19.30
N ALA A 70 14.37 -7.83 -18.15
CA ALA A 70 14.30 -6.74 -17.19
C ALA A 70 15.72 -6.39 -16.69
N PRO A 71 16.08 -5.11 -16.58
CA PRO A 71 17.40 -4.74 -16.09
C PRO A 71 17.58 -5.22 -14.65
N LEU A 72 18.79 -5.67 -14.29
CA LEU A 72 19.09 -6.08 -12.90
C LEU A 72 19.25 -4.88 -11.96
N TYR A 73 19.52 -3.71 -12.53
CA TYR A 73 19.78 -2.48 -11.83
C TYR A 73 18.91 -1.38 -12.44
N LEU A 74 18.10 -0.73 -11.59
CA LEU A 74 17.23 0.38 -11.96
C LEU A 74 17.76 1.67 -11.33
N PRO A 75 18.55 2.47 -12.06
CA PRO A 75 19.01 3.77 -11.58
C PRO A 75 17.88 4.80 -11.63
N ASN A 76 17.85 5.71 -10.67
CA ASN A 76 17.09 6.97 -10.70
C ASN A 76 15.61 6.80 -11.10
N HIS A 77 14.90 5.89 -10.42
CA HIS A 77 13.47 5.73 -10.64
C HIS A 77 12.73 7.02 -10.24
N PRO A 78 11.69 7.49 -10.97
CA PRO A 78 11.02 8.77 -10.67
C PRO A 78 10.39 8.85 -9.27
N LEU A 79 9.98 7.72 -8.70
CA LEU A 79 9.50 7.60 -7.31
C LEU A 79 10.63 7.46 -6.27
N HIS A 80 11.88 7.58 -6.70
CA HIS A 80 13.09 7.43 -5.91
C HIS A 80 14.25 8.28 -6.49
N PRO A 81 14.09 9.61 -6.62
CA PRO A 81 15.00 10.43 -7.42
C PRO A 81 16.40 10.69 -6.81
N ASP A 82 16.62 10.54 -5.51
CA ASP A 82 17.87 11.06 -4.87
C ASP A 82 18.54 10.14 -3.83
N CYS A 83 18.45 8.83 -3.98
CA CYS A 83 19.11 7.91 -3.04
C CYS A 83 20.60 7.72 -3.36
N SER A 84 21.46 8.58 -2.80
CA SER A 84 22.92 8.42 -2.61
C SER A 84 23.66 7.54 -3.63
N GLY A 85 23.40 7.72 -4.93
CA GLY A 85 24.06 6.98 -6.02
C GLY A 85 23.79 5.47 -6.10
N SER A 86 22.80 4.94 -5.35
CA SER A 86 22.51 3.51 -5.31
C SER A 86 21.14 3.22 -5.90
N GLY A 87 21.12 2.72 -7.15
CA GLY A 87 19.92 2.25 -7.83
C GLY A 87 19.34 1.00 -7.18
N SER A 88 18.14 0.66 -7.62
CA SER A 88 17.40 -0.46 -7.05
C SER A 88 17.76 -1.76 -7.76
N LEU A 89 18.06 -2.81 -6.99
CA LEU A 89 18.39 -4.12 -7.53
C LEU A 89 17.13 -4.96 -7.70
N LEU A 90 17.05 -5.64 -8.83
CA LEU A 90 16.02 -6.65 -9.05
C LEU A 90 16.19 -7.77 -8.01
N ARG A 91 15.08 -8.30 -7.51
CA ARG A 91 15.00 -9.44 -6.59
C ARG A 91 13.76 -10.26 -6.91
N GLN A 92 13.76 -11.55 -6.57
CA GLN A 92 12.61 -12.44 -6.68
C GLN A 92 11.99 -12.71 -5.30
N ARG A 93 10.65 -12.76 -5.22
CA ARG A 93 9.91 -13.28 -4.06
C ARG A 93 9.53 -14.76 -4.25
N PRO A 94 9.44 -15.57 -3.18
CA PRO A 94 9.69 -15.21 -1.79
C PRO A 94 11.19 -15.11 -1.47
N TYR A 95 11.60 -14.00 -0.84
CA TYR A 95 12.97 -13.82 -0.37
C TYR A 95 12.98 -14.04 1.14
N ALA A 96 13.56 -15.17 1.59
CA ALA A 96 13.69 -15.46 3.01
C ALA A 96 14.60 -14.39 3.66
N PHE A 97 14.23 -13.94 4.86
CA PHE A 97 15.04 -13.06 5.73
C PHE A 97 15.08 -11.55 5.45
N SER A 98 14.17 -10.95 4.67
CA SER A 98 14.14 -9.48 4.58
C SER A 98 12.78 -8.87 4.92
N ARG A 99 12.80 -7.74 5.65
CA ARG A 99 11.66 -6.84 5.84
C ARG A 99 11.34 -6.18 4.49
N VAL A 100 10.70 -6.91 3.57
CA VAL A 100 10.31 -6.33 2.29
C VAL A 100 9.08 -5.44 2.49
N TYR A 101 9.22 -4.17 2.08
CA TYR A 101 8.13 -3.19 2.06
C TYR A 101 7.16 -3.47 0.90
N GLY A 102 5.97 -2.88 0.98
CA GLY A 102 5.03 -2.90 -0.14
C GLY A 102 5.60 -2.13 -1.34
N CYS A 103 5.07 -2.38 -2.52
CA CYS A 103 5.42 -1.60 -3.70
C CYS A 103 5.09 -0.11 -3.49
N ALA A 104 6.01 0.79 -3.83
CA ALA A 104 5.89 2.23 -3.62
C ALA A 104 4.69 2.83 -4.37
N LEU A 105 4.30 2.24 -5.51
CA LEU A 105 3.17 2.69 -6.31
C LEU A 105 1.86 2.05 -5.87
N CYS A 106 1.75 0.71 -5.91
CA CYS A 106 0.49 0.02 -5.63
C CYS A 106 0.24 -0.31 -4.16
N LYS A 107 1.23 -0.13 -3.30
CA LYS A 107 1.21 -0.45 -1.86
C LYS A 107 0.99 -1.92 -1.51
N GLU A 108 0.77 -2.79 -2.51
CA GLU A 108 0.60 -4.23 -2.33
C GLU A 108 1.94 -4.96 -2.15
N LYS A 109 1.88 -6.15 -1.54
CA LYS A 109 2.98 -7.11 -1.45
C LYS A 109 2.63 -8.35 -2.27
N ARG A 110 3.08 -8.40 -3.52
CA ARG A 110 2.83 -9.51 -4.45
C ARG A 110 4.03 -10.44 -4.59
N ASN A 111 3.81 -11.72 -4.90
CA ASN A 111 4.90 -12.68 -5.16
C ASN A 111 5.40 -12.55 -6.60
N MET A 112 6.09 -11.44 -6.89
CA MET A 112 6.66 -11.14 -8.20
C MET A 112 8.07 -10.57 -8.06
N PHE A 113 8.77 -10.41 -9.19
CA PHE A 113 10.01 -9.65 -9.25
C PHE A 113 9.75 -8.20 -8.83
N PHE A 114 10.71 -7.65 -8.12
CA PHE A 114 10.63 -6.30 -7.60
C PHE A 114 12.03 -5.70 -7.55
N TYR A 115 12.09 -4.39 -7.68
CA TYR A 115 13.30 -3.61 -7.46
C TYR A 115 13.32 -3.12 -6.03
N LYS A 116 14.44 -3.31 -5.33
CA LYS A 116 14.63 -2.88 -3.95
C LYS A 116 15.88 -2.01 -3.85
N CYS A 117 15.78 -0.89 -3.15
CA CYS A 117 16.95 -0.18 -2.67
C CYS A 117 17.46 -0.82 -1.37
N ASP A 118 18.76 -1.07 -1.29
CA ASP A 118 19.36 -1.69 -0.09
C ASP A 118 19.65 -0.67 1.02
N TRP A 119 19.54 0.63 0.74
CA TRP A 119 19.85 1.72 1.68
C TRP A 119 18.62 2.38 2.31
N CYS A 120 17.45 2.24 1.70
CA CYS A 120 16.21 2.84 2.18
C CYS A 120 15.06 1.82 2.13
N HIS A 121 13.83 2.28 2.37
CA HIS A 121 12.64 1.43 2.38
C HIS A 121 11.94 1.35 1.01
N PHE A 122 12.58 1.87 -0.04
CA PHE A 122 12.04 1.84 -1.40
C PHE A 122 12.01 0.43 -1.98
N SER A 123 10.82 0.05 -2.46
CA SER A 123 10.57 -1.19 -3.18
C SER A 123 9.53 -0.91 -4.26
N ILE A 124 9.71 -1.42 -5.47
CA ILE A 124 8.71 -1.31 -6.54
C ILE A 124 8.60 -2.61 -7.33
N ASP A 125 7.37 -3.10 -7.49
CA ASP A 125 7.09 -4.30 -8.26
C ASP A 125 7.46 -4.11 -9.74
N ILE A 126 7.91 -5.16 -10.42
CA ILE A 126 8.36 -5.09 -11.82
C ILE A 126 7.32 -4.46 -12.75
N LYS A 127 6.03 -4.77 -12.55
CA LYS A 127 4.93 -4.20 -13.33
C LYS A 127 4.77 -2.70 -13.06
N CYS A 128 4.90 -2.27 -11.81
CA CYS A 128 4.83 -0.86 -11.43
C CYS A 128 6.04 -0.06 -11.93
N ALA A 129 7.23 -0.67 -11.93
CA ALA A 129 8.42 -0.06 -12.50
C ALA A 129 8.28 0.14 -14.02
N GLN A 130 7.73 -0.85 -14.73
CA GLN A 130 7.44 -0.74 -16.16
C GLN A 130 6.40 0.35 -16.44
N LEU A 131 5.30 0.37 -15.69
CA LEU A 131 4.24 1.37 -15.82
C LEU A 131 4.78 2.79 -15.61
N SER A 132 5.74 2.97 -14.71
CA SER A 132 6.30 4.29 -14.40
C SER A 132 6.96 4.97 -15.61
N SER A 133 7.39 4.22 -16.63
CA SER A 133 7.88 4.84 -17.87
C SER A 133 6.81 5.62 -18.65
N SER A 134 5.53 5.33 -18.42
CA SER A 134 4.39 5.92 -19.14
C SER A 134 3.77 7.14 -18.46
N PHE A 135 4.30 7.56 -17.31
CA PHE A 135 3.72 8.64 -16.51
C PHE A 135 4.72 9.76 -16.24
N LYS A 136 4.19 10.99 -16.20
CA LYS A 136 4.94 12.14 -15.72
C LYS A 136 4.86 12.17 -14.21
N PHE A 137 6.01 12.05 -13.56
CA PHE A 137 6.14 12.30 -12.13
C PHE A 137 6.80 13.66 -11.95
N SER A 138 6.21 14.51 -11.13
CA SER A 138 6.88 15.70 -10.63
C SER A 138 6.99 15.58 -9.11
N GLN A 139 8.21 15.71 -8.61
CA GLN A 139 8.44 15.83 -7.18
C GLN A 139 8.10 17.25 -6.76
N LEU A 140 7.21 17.37 -5.78
CA LEU A 140 6.87 18.66 -5.20
C LEU A 140 7.34 18.67 -3.74
N SER A 141 8.21 19.63 -3.44
CA SER A 141 8.86 19.78 -2.13
C SER A 141 8.09 20.66 -1.14
N GLU A 142 7.03 21.35 -1.58
CA GLU A 142 6.47 22.51 -0.84
C GLU A 142 5.20 22.23 -0.02
N HIS A 143 4.78 20.97 0.15
CA HIS A 143 3.61 20.70 0.99
C HIS A 143 4.03 20.33 2.43
N ASP A 144 3.85 21.28 3.36
CA ASP A 144 4.16 21.13 4.80
C ASP A 144 3.31 20.08 5.55
N ILE A 145 2.42 19.38 4.84
CA ILE A 145 1.43 18.47 5.41
C ILE A 145 2.03 17.10 5.72
N HIS A 146 3.12 16.72 5.04
CA HIS A 146 3.77 15.41 5.20
C HIS A 146 5.27 15.54 5.49
N GLN A 147 5.85 14.55 6.17
CA GLN A 147 7.27 14.57 6.56
C GLN A 147 8.23 14.23 5.40
N HIS A 148 7.72 13.55 4.38
CA HIS A 148 8.48 13.17 3.20
C HIS A 148 8.01 13.96 1.97
N PRO A 149 8.88 14.17 0.96
CA PRO A 149 8.48 14.71 -0.32
C PRO A 149 7.33 13.91 -0.94
N LEU A 150 6.39 14.64 -1.54
CA LEU A 150 5.27 14.03 -2.25
C LEU A 150 5.57 14.00 -3.75
N THR A 151 5.18 12.91 -4.39
CA THR A 151 5.21 12.80 -5.84
C THR A 151 3.81 13.03 -6.38
N PHE A 152 3.70 13.99 -7.30
CA PHE A 152 2.48 14.22 -8.06
C PHE A 152 2.36 13.22 -9.20
N ILE A 153 1.15 12.67 -9.36
CA ILE A 153 0.77 11.87 -10.52
C ILE A 153 -0.49 12.48 -11.12
N GLU A 154 -0.36 12.90 -12.38
CA GLU A 154 -1.48 13.35 -13.21
C GLU A 154 -2.34 12.15 -13.62
N SER A 155 -3.65 12.26 -13.39
CA SER A 155 -4.70 11.31 -13.79
C SER A 155 -4.33 9.81 -13.63
N PRO A 156 -4.42 9.24 -12.41
CA PRO A 156 -4.07 7.85 -12.13
C PRO A 156 -5.04 6.83 -12.75
N MET A 157 -6.11 7.25 -13.45
CA MET A 157 -7.07 6.34 -14.09
C MET A 157 -6.42 5.35 -15.07
N ALA A 158 -5.28 5.70 -15.66
CA ALA A 158 -4.52 4.80 -16.52
C ALA A 158 -3.80 3.68 -15.74
N ILE A 159 -3.66 3.80 -14.42
CA ILE A 159 -3.05 2.80 -13.54
C ILE A 159 -4.16 2.04 -12.83
N ASP A 160 -4.62 0.93 -13.44
CA ASP A 160 -5.67 0.05 -12.86
C ASP A 160 -5.40 -0.30 -11.39
N VAL A 161 -4.12 -0.43 -11.03
CA VAL A 161 -3.71 -0.78 -9.67
C VAL A 161 -4.02 0.33 -8.65
N LEU A 162 -3.92 1.61 -9.02
CA LEU A 162 -4.22 2.72 -8.10
C LEU A 162 -5.73 2.87 -7.85
N LYS A 163 -6.59 2.40 -8.76
CA LYS A 163 -8.06 2.43 -8.58
C LYS A 163 -8.55 1.61 -7.39
N ARG A 164 -7.74 0.64 -6.93
CA ARG A 164 -8.02 -0.18 -5.75
C ARG A 164 -7.65 0.52 -4.45
N LEU A 165 -6.96 1.65 -4.54
CA LEU A 165 -6.57 2.47 -3.41
C LEU A 165 -7.55 3.63 -3.27
N ASN A 166 -7.64 4.12 -2.05
CA ASN A 166 -8.50 5.25 -1.70
C ASN A 166 -7.65 6.41 -1.19
N CYS A 167 -8.14 7.62 -1.40
CA CYS A 167 -7.57 8.83 -0.84
C CYS A 167 -7.57 8.76 0.69
N CYS A 168 -6.45 9.08 1.34
CA CYS A 168 -6.34 9.04 2.79
C CYS A 168 -7.22 10.09 3.48
N TRP A 169 -7.59 11.15 2.76
CA TRP A 169 -8.52 12.17 3.23
C TRP A 169 -9.97 11.74 2.99
N CYS A 170 -10.47 11.80 1.76
CA CYS A 170 -11.91 11.58 1.51
C CYS A 170 -12.34 10.10 1.50
N HIS A 171 -11.40 9.14 1.51
CA HIS A 171 -11.61 7.69 1.36
C HIS A 171 -12.31 7.25 0.06
N GLU A 172 -12.44 8.14 -0.92
CA GLU A 172 -12.93 7.80 -2.27
C GLU A 172 -11.82 7.19 -3.13
N PRO A 173 -12.16 6.40 -4.16
CA PRO A 173 -11.19 5.85 -5.11
C PRO A 173 -10.33 6.91 -5.79
N LEU A 174 -9.09 6.54 -6.13
CA LEU A 174 -8.15 7.44 -6.82
C LEU A 174 -8.47 7.56 -8.31
N THR A 175 -9.44 8.40 -8.68
CA THR A 175 -9.82 8.68 -10.07
C THR A 175 -9.19 9.96 -10.65
N ASP A 176 -8.86 10.92 -9.79
CA ASP A 176 -8.32 12.23 -10.19
C ASP A 176 -6.84 12.33 -9.82
N ASP A 177 -6.18 13.42 -10.20
CA ASP A 177 -4.79 13.74 -9.84
C ASP A 177 -4.50 13.49 -8.36
N ILE A 178 -3.34 12.91 -8.07
CA ILE A 178 -2.92 12.54 -6.71
C ILE A 178 -1.54 13.04 -6.35
N TYR A 179 -1.34 13.18 -5.05
CA TYR A 179 -0.05 13.16 -4.40
C TYR A 179 0.13 11.85 -3.67
N LEU A 180 1.27 11.20 -3.84
CA LEU A 180 1.66 10.02 -3.07
C LEU A 180 3.00 10.23 -2.39
N CYS A 181 3.16 9.62 -1.22
CA CYS A 181 4.46 9.47 -0.59
C CYS A 181 5.04 8.08 -0.93
N PRO A 182 6.26 7.99 -1.50
CA PRO A 182 6.92 6.71 -1.74
C PRO A 182 7.25 5.96 -0.45
N ASP A 183 7.67 6.68 0.59
CA ASP A 183 8.13 6.13 1.86
C ASP A 183 6.98 5.74 2.81
N CYS A 184 5.84 6.41 2.69
CA CYS A 184 4.66 6.15 3.53
C CYS A 184 3.64 5.27 2.79
N PRO A 185 3.33 4.07 3.31
CA PRO A 185 2.41 3.14 2.64
C PRO A 185 0.96 3.64 2.64
N SER A 186 0.60 4.53 3.57
CA SER A 186 -0.79 4.98 3.77
C SER A 186 -1.05 6.43 3.35
N PHE A 187 -0.06 7.13 2.80
CA PHE A 187 -0.22 8.53 2.41
C PHE A 187 -0.36 8.67 0.90
N ILE A 188 -1.61 8.71 0.44
CA ILE A 188 -2.00 9.02 -0.93
C ILE A 188 -3.25 9.88 -0.86
N ILE A 189 -3.23 11.06 -1.45
CA ILE A 189 -4.30 12.06 -1.34
C ILE A 189 -4.60 12.64 -2.72
N HIS A 190 -5.86 12.91 -3.05
CA HIS A 190 -6.17 13.67 -4.26
C HIS A 190 -5.56 15.08 -4.16
N LYS A 191 -5.11 15.62 -5.29
CA LYS A 191 -4.66 17.01 -5.37
C LYS A 191 -5.73 17.98 -4.87
N LYS A 192 -6.97 17.86 -5.35
CA LYS A 192 -8.10 18.66 -4.86
C LYS A 192 -8.33 18.54 -3.35
N CYS A 193 -8.20 17.34 -2.79
CA CYS A 193 -8.39 17.12 -1.36
C CYS A 193 -7.27 17.77 -0.55
N LEU A 194 -6.04 17.77 -1.05
CA LEU A 194 -4.91 18.45 -0.43
C LEU A 194 -5.08 19.97 -0.51
N ASP A 195 -5.46 20.50 -1.68
CA ASP A 195 -5.64 21.92 -1.96
C ASP A 195 -6.81 22.53 -1.13
N GLU A 196 -7.85 21.73 -0.88
CA GLU A 196 -9.05 22.12 -0.13
C GLU A 196 -9.05 21.67 1.34
N LEU A 197 -7.88 21.31 1.89
CA LEU A 197 -7.78 20.89 3.30
C LEU A 197 -8.30 22.00 4.24
N PRO A 198 -9.33 21.72 5.05
CA PRO A 198 -9.90 22.73 5.93
C PRO A 198 -8.93 23.05 7.06
N THR A 199 -8.76 24.32 7.42
CA THR A 199 -7.95 24.72 8.59
C THR A 199 -8.62 24.37 9.92
N LYS A 200 -9.93 24.10 9.89
CA LYS A 200 -10.77 23.82 11.06
C LYS A 200 -11.80 22.75 10.72
N ILE A 201 -11.93 21.72 11.56
CA ILE A 201 -12.94 20.66 11.40
C ILE A 201 -13.71 20.43 12.70
N ASN A 202 -14.94 19.94 12.58
CA ASN A 202 -15.71 19.39 13.69
C ASN A 202 -15.68 17.88 13.58
N HIS A 203 -14.88 17.22 14.42
CA HIS A 203 -14.70 15.77 14.33
C HIS A 203 -15.76 15.03 15.17
N PRO A 204 -16.39 13.94 14.69
CA PRO A 204 -17.40 13.20 15.45
C PRO A 204 -16.92 12.67 16.81
N SER A 205 -15.67 12.20 16.90
CA SER A 205 -15.06 11.79 18.18
C SER A 205 -14.71 12.96 19.11
N HIS A 206 -14.82 14.20 18.64
CA HIS A 206 -14.45 15.39 19.40
C HIS A 206 -15.32 16.59 18.98
N HIS A 207 -16.61 16.51 19.33
CA HIS A 207 -17.61 17.53 19.01
C HIS A 207 -17.65 18.73 19.98
N ILE A 208 -16.97 18.64 21.13
CA ILE A 208 -16.98 19.72 22.14
C ILE A 208 -16.25 20.96 21.60
N HIS A 209 -15.08 20.76 21.01
CA HIS A 209 -14.33 21.84 20.37
C HIS A 209 -13.90 21.45 18.95
N PRO A 210 -13.90 22.42 18.02
CA PRO A 210 -13.34 22.22 16.70
C PRO A 210 -11.84 21.89 16.80
N LEU A 211 -11.37 21.01 15.92
CA LEU A 211 -9.95 20.72 15.76
C LEU A 211 -9.35 21.68 14.73
N LEU A 212 -8.17 22.21 15.02
CA LEU A 212 -7.43 23.11 14.13
C LEU A 212 -6.29 22.34 13.47
N LEU A 213 -6.03 22.63 12.19
CA LEU A 213 -4.88 22.10 11.48
C LEU A 213 -3.60 22.72 12.04
N ASN A 214 -2.71 21.87 12.57
CA ASN A 214 -1.43 22.23 13.13
C ASN A 214 -0.30 21.57 12.34
N TYR A 215 0.89 22.18 12.42
CA TYR A 215 2.11 21.69 11.77
C TYR A 215 3.18 21.42 12.83
N SER A 216 3.86 20.30 12.68
CA SER A 216 5.01 19.88 13.48
C SER A 216 6.23 20.62 12.94
N ASP A 217 6.80 21.53 13.72
CA ASP A 217 8.07 22.17 13.39
C ASP A 217 9.23 21.16 13.58
N PRO A 218 10.08 20.92 12.56
CA PRO A 218 11.28 20.09 12.69
C PRO A 218 12.25 20.56 13.79
N SER A 219 12.16 21.83 14.20
CA SER A 219 13.06 22.48 15.15
C SER A 219 12.54 22.54 16.59
N HIS A 220 11.64 21.66 17.04
CA HIS A 220 11.20 21.64 18.45
C HIS A 220 10.64 22.97 19.01
N HIS A 221 10.37 23.98 18.18
CA HIS A 221 9.65 25.18 18.61
C HIS A 221 8.16 24.94 18.49
N ILE A 222 7.69 24.08 19.40
CA ILE A 222 6.31 24.06 19.82
C ILE A 222 5.93 25.52 20.16
N HIS A 223 4.86 26.04 19.55
CA HIS A 223 4.32 27.38 19.84
C HIS A 223 4.23 27.57 21.37
N PRO A 224 4.59 28.72 21.96
CA PRO A 224 4.83 28.88 23.41
C PRO A 224 3.67 28.52 24.36
N LEU A 225 2.50 28.13 23.85
CA LEU A 225 1.32 27.70 24.60
C LEU A 225 1.22 26.18 24.80
N LEU A 226 2.16 25.37 24.28
CA LEU A 226 2.06 23.89 24.24
C LEU A 226 3.26 23.19 24.95
N LEU A 227 3.97 23.90 25.83
CA LEU A 227 5.27 23.49 26.39
C LEU A 227 5.28 22.44 27.51
N ASN A 228 4.13 21.87 27.94
CA ASN A 228 4.09 21.13 29.20
C ASN A 228 3.86 19.61 29.17
N TYR A 229 3.78 18.91 28.03
CA TYR A 229 3.62 17.44 28.03
C TYR A 229 4.21 16.80 26.77
N SER A 230 5.45 16.31 26.82
CA SER A 230 6.23 15.95 25.62
C SER A 230 5.90 14.62 24.95
N ASP A 231 5.05 13.76 25.52
CA ASP A 231 4.81 12.42 24.97
C ASP A 231 3.42 12.24 24.30
N SER A 232 2.40 13.03 24.68
CA SER A 232 1.02 12.86 24.19
C SER A 232 0.73 13.53 22.84
N TYR A 233 1.59 14.43 22.36
CA TYR A 233 1.34 15.22 21.14
C TYR A 233 1.85 14.56 19.85
N ASN A 234 2.61 13.48 19.96
CA ASN A 234 3.28 12.88 18.80
C ASN A 234 2.46 11.79 18.12
N SER A 235 1.32 11.37 18.68
CA SER A 235 0.54 10.24 18.19
C SER A 235 -0.94 10.55 18.04
N CYS A 236 -1.54 9.99 17.00
CA CYS A 236 -2.97 10.12 16.73
C CYS A 236 -3.82 9.39 17.75
N ASN A 237 -4.72 10.10 18.43
CA ASN A 237 -5.65 9.51 19.40
C ASN A 237 -6.56 8.42 18.79
N LEU A 238 -6.80 8.48 17.48
CA LEU A 238 -7.66 7.54 16.76
C LEU A 238 -6.94 6.25 16.35
N CYS A 239 -5.74 6.36 15.77
CA CYS A 239 -5.01 5.20 15.24
C CYS A 239 -3.76 4.81 16.04
N GLN A 240 -3.42 5.58 17.07
CA GLN A 240 -2.22 5.46 17.92
C GLN A 240 -0.88 5.45 17.17
N LYS A 241 -0.87 5.83 15.89
CA LYS A 241 0.35 6.00 15.10
C LYS A 241 0.90 7.40 15.27
N LYS A 242 2.21 7.54 15.08
CA LYS A 242 2.85 8.86 15.04
C LYS A 242 2.20 9.74 13.97
N HIS A 243 1.90 10.99 14.29
CA HIS A 243 1.36 11.93 13.31
C HIS A 243 2.36 12.21 12.19
N SER A 244 1.81 12.52 11.02
CA SER A 244 2.52 13.19 9.94
C SER A 244 2.93 14.62 10.36
N ARG A 245 3.59 15.37 9.47
CA ARG A 245 4.00 16.75 9.76
C ARG A 245 2.79 17.62 10.06
N ALA A 246 1.64 17.41 9.42
CA ALA A 246 0.38 18.03 9.81
C ALA A 246 -0.56 17.08 10.55
N PHE A 247 -1.36 17.64 11.45
CA PHE A 247 -2.41 16.96 12.20
C PHE A 247 -3.49 17.94 12.65
N TYR A 248 -4.70 17.45 12.91
CA TYR A 248 -5.77 18.25 13.51
C TYR A 248 -5.75 18.09 15.01
N GLY A 249 -5.68 19.19 15.76
CA GLY A 249 -5.51 19.18 17.21
C GLY A 249 -6.48 20.11 17.93
N CYS A 250 -6.89 19.72 19.13
CA CYS A 250 -7.48 20.59 20.13
C CYS A 250 -6.50 20.76 21.29
N SER A 251 -5.99 21.99 21.48
CA SER A 251 -5.06 22.30 22.57
C SER A 251 -5.67 22.18 23.95
N LEU A 252 -6.98 22.49 24.10
CA LEU A 252 -7.69 22.45 25.37
C LEU A 252 -7.93 21.02 25.87
N CYS A 253 -8.20 20.10 24.94
CA CYS A 253 -8.57 18.71 25.25
C CYS A 253 -7.45 17.72 24.98
N HIS A 254 -6.29 18.19 24.48
CA HIS A 254 -5.16 17.35 24.06
C HIS A 254 -5.55 16.24 23.07
N PHE A 255 -6.53 16.52 22.20
CA PHE A 255 -7.05 15.57 21.23
C PHE A 255 -6.47 15.86 19.84
N ASN A 256 -5.62 14.96 19.35
CA ASN A 256 -4.89 15.09 18.08
C ASN A 256 -5.20 13.93 17.13
N VAL A 257 -5.48 14.24 15.87
CA VAL A 257 -5.79 13.27 14.82
C VAL A 257 -4.95 13.53 13.58
N ASP A 258 -4.33 12.48 13.03
CA ASP A 258 -3.58 12.60 11.78
C ASP A 258 -4.53 13.02 10.66
N VAL A 259 -4.02 13.74 9.65
CA VAL A 259 -4.82 14.20 8.50
C VAL A 259 -5.62 13.03 7.88
N GLY A 260 -5.02 11.85 7.73
CA GLY A 260 -5.72 10.68 7.19
C GLY A 260 -6.77 10.04 8.11
N CYS A 261 -6.80 10.43 9.39
CA CYS A 261 -7.80 10.00 10.37
C CYS A 261 -8.85 11.08 10.67
N ALA A 262 -8.64 12.31 10.20
CA ALA A 262 -9.45 13.47 10.51
C ALA A 262 -10.75 13.54 9.70
N TRP A 263 -10.76 12.90 8.53
CA TRP A 263 -12.00 12.70 7.79
C TRP A 263 -12.67 11.41 8.28
N PRO A 264 -13.88 11.49 8.84
CA PRO A 264 -14.59 10.30 9.29
C PRO A 264 -14.81 9.40 8.07
N ARG A 265 -14.35 8.16 8.16
CA ARG A 265 -14.86 7.15 7.24
C ARG A 265 -16.38 7.14 7.39
N SER A 266 -17.08 7.10 6.27
CA SER A 266 -18.49 6.73 6.26
C SER A 266 -18.69 5.49 7.12
N ILE A 267 -19.87 5.32 7.70
CA ILE A 267 -20.23 4.09 8.43
C ILE A 267 -20.00 2.91 7.48
N VAL A 268 -18.83 2.27 7.59
CA VAL A 268 -18.46 1.13 6.75
C VAL A 268 -18.96 -0.10 7.46
N GLU A 269 -19.86 -0.82 6.80
CA GLU A 269 -20.19 -2.19 7.17
C GLU A 269 -18.96 -3.07 6.92
N TYR A 270 -18.28 -3.44 7.99
CA TYR A 270 -17.13 -4.33 7.93
C TYR A 270 -17.63 -5.78 7.81
N LYS A 271 -17.28 -6.43 6.69
CA LYS A 271 -17.46 -7.87 6.49
C LYS A 271 -16.53 -8.61 7.43
N SER A 272 -17.07 -9.01 8.56
CA SER A 272 -16.38 -9.79 9.58
C SER A 272 -16.70 -11.28 9.43
N ARG A 273 -16.02 -12.14 10.19
CA ARG A 273 -16.38 -13.57 10.33
C ARG A 273 -17.61 -13.75 11.22
N HIS A 274 -18.06 -12.70 11.89
CA HIS A 274 -19.31 -12.67 12.61
C HIS A 274 -20.48 -12.63 11.61
N GLN A 275 -21.59 -13.27 11.97
CA GLN A 275 -22.76 -13.43 11.09
C GLN A 275 -23.42 -12.11 10.69
N HIS A 276 -23.18 -11.04 11.45
CA HIS A 276 -23.75 -9.72 11.19
C HIS A 276 -22.64 -8.72 10.86
N PRO A 277 -22.93 -7.73 9.99
CA PRO A 277 -21.99 -6.66 9.71
C PRO A 277 -21.73 -5.83 10.97
N PHE A 278 -20.50 -5.35 11.11
CA PHE A 278 -20.15 -4.34 12.10
C PHE A 278 -20.13 -2.97 11.45
N THR A 279 -20.72 -2.00 12.13
CA THR A 279 -20.71 -0.58 11.78
C THR A 279 -19.60 0.11 12.54
N LEU A 280 -18.72 0.84 11.83
CA LEU A 280 -17.75 1.73 12.46
C LEU A 280 -18.47 2.88 13.17
N PHE A 281 -18.22 3.04 14.47
CA PHE A 281 -18.80 4.09 15.29
C PHE A 281 -17.73 4.86 16.07
N TRP A 282 -17.71 6.18 15.83
CA TRP A 282 -16.80 7.13 16.45
C TRP A 282 -17.37 7.58 17.80
N ARG A 283 -16.56 7.47 18.86
CA ARG A 283 -16.96 7.79 20.23
C ARG A 283 -16.12 8.93 20.80
N GLN A 284 -16.69 9.60 21.79
CA GLN A 284 -16.01 10.63 22.58
C GLN A 284 -15.24 10.04 23.77
N ASP A 285 -15.73 8.96 24.35
CA ASP A 285 -15.11 8.29 25.49
C ASP A 285 -14.57 6.92 25.11
N SER A 286 -13.68 6.40 25.94
CA SER A 286 -13.26 5.01 25.86
C SER A 286 -14.43 4.06 26.12
N PHE A 287 -14.24 2.80 25.75
CA PHE A 287 -15.24 1.75 25.91
C PHE A 287 -14.57 0.45 26.34
N ILE A 288 -15.32 -0.45 26.97
CA ILE A 288 -14.83 -1.79 27.22
C ILE A 288 -15.23 -2.66 26.03
N CYS A 289 -14.26 -3.31 25.39
CA CYS A 289 -14.54 -4.22 24.29
C CYS A 289 -15.22 -5.49 24.82
N ASP A 290 -16.37 -5.83 24.26
CA ASP A 290 -17.18 -6.96 24.71
C ASP A 290 -16.49 -8.32 24.52
N GLU A 291 -15.52 -8.41 23.60
CA GLU A 291 -14.85 -9.69 23.28
C GLU A 291 -13.58 -9.92 24.11
N CYS A 292 -12.72 -8.90 24.25
CA CYS A 292 -11.45 -9.05 24.98
C CYS A 292 -11.49 -8.49 26.41
N GLY A 293 -12.51 -7.71 26.77
CA GLY A 293 -12.66 -7.07 28.07
C GLY A 293 -11.66 -5.94 28.34
N THR A 294 -10.84 -5.54 27.35
CA THR A 294 -9.90 -4.42 27.50
C THR A 294 -10.51 -3.11 27.00
N GLU A 295 -9.98 -2.01 27.52
CA GLU A 295 -10.39 -0.67 27.13
C GLU A 295 -10.03 -0.38 25.66
N GLY A 296 -10.99 0.13 24.90
CA GLY A 296 -10.85 0.69 23.57
C GLY A 296 -11.03 2.18 23.60
N ASN A 297 -10.41 2.87 22.65
CA ASN A 297 -10.43 4.32 22.59
C ASN A 297 -11.67 4.83 21.85
N TYR A 298 -11.54 5.99 21.20
CA TYR A 298 -12.55 6.73 20.44
C TYR A 298 -13.13 6.03 19.19
N ILE A 299 -12.80 4.77 18.91
CA ILE A 299 -13.29 4.01 17.74
C ILE A 299 -13.79 2.64 18.18
N SER A 300 -15.08 2.38 17.94
CA SER A 300 -15.73 1.10 18.22
C SER A 300 -16.36 0.51 16.96
N TYR A 301 -16.46 -0.81 16.91
CA TYR A 301 -17.20 -1.52 15.87
C TYR A 301 -18.46 -2.09 16.52
N ILE A 302 -19.62 -1.61 16.08
CA ILE A 302 -20.92 -1.95 16.66
C ILE A 302 -21.65 -2.92 15.75
N CYS A 303 -22.03 -4.08 16.29
CA CYS A 303 -23.02 -4.95 15.65
C CYS A 303 -24.37 -4.64 16.28
N SER A 304 -25.23 -3.91 15.56
CA SER A 304 -26.55 -3.53 16.07
C SER A 304 -27.43 -4.75 16.36
N THR A 305 -27.30 -5.83 15.58
CA THR A 305 -28.09 -7.06 15.73
C THR A 305 -27.73 -7.84 17.00
N CYS A 306 -26.45 -7.89 17.36
CA CYS A 306 -25.99 -8.58 18.56
C CYS A 306 -25.73 -7.66 19.75
N SER A 307 -25.92 -6.35 19.56
CA SER A 307 -25.56 -5.30 20.52
C SER A 307 -24.12 -5.41 21.04
N LEU A 308 -23.20 -5.83 20.16
CA LEU A 308 -21.78 -5.97 20.50
C LEU A 308 -21.03 -4.69 20.13
N MET A 309 -20.10 -4.30 20.99
CA MET A 309 -19.14 -3.22 20.79
C MET A 309 -17.73 -3.75 20.97
N VAL A 310 -16.97 -3.79 19.88
CA VAL A 310 -15.64 -4.43 19.88
C VAL A 310 -14.57 -3.55 19.24
N HIS A 311 -13.30 -3.83 19.54
CA HIS A 311 -12.18 -3.27 18.77
C HIS A 311 -12.21 -3.80 17.33
N LYS A 312 -11.55 -3.08 16.42
CA LYS A 312 -11.37 -3.51 15.02
C LYS A 312 -10.86 -4.95 14.92
N ASP A 313 -9.79 -5.26 15.65
CA ASP A 313 -9.14 -6.57 15.58
C ASP A 313 -10.00 -7.67 16.21
N CYS A 314 -10.86 -7.30 17.16
CA CYS A 314 -11.81 -8.19 17.82
C CYS A 314 -13.02 -8.55 16.94
N THR A 315 -13.28 -7.83 15.84
CA THR A 315 -14.37 -8.17 14.89
C THR A 315 -14.18 -9.55 14.23
N SER A 316 -12.95 -10.07 14.23
CA SER A 316 -12.58 -11.31 13.56
C SER A 316 -12.48 -12.53 14.48
N LEU A 317 -12.60 -12.33 15.80
CA LEU A 317 -12.45 -13.37 16.81
C LEU A 317 -13.75 -14.17 16.98
N PRO A 318 -13.68 -15.51 17.07
CA PRO A 318 -14.84 -16.32 17.42
C PRO A 318 -15.19 -16.10 18.89
N ARG A 319 -16.48 -15.90 19.20
CA ARG A 319 -16.99 -15.72 20.57
C ARG A 319 -16.39 -16.75 21.53
N ILE A 320 -15.46 -16.35 22.40
CA ILE A 320 -15.09 -17.17 23.55
C ILE A 320 -16.03 -16.77 24.68
N ILE A 321 -17.16 -17.48 24.80
CA ILE A 321 -18.03 -17.34 25.98
C ILE A 321 -17.25 -17.87 27.18
N LYS A 322 -16.61 -16.99 27.95
CA LYS A 322 -16.17 -17.33 29.32
C LYS A 322 -17.41 -17.45 30.18
N PHE A 323 -17.92 -18.66 30.34
CA PHE A 323 -18.83 -18.97 31.43
C PHE A 323 -18.03 -18.86 32.74
N SER A 324 -18.15 -17.73 33.42
CA SER A 324 -17.90 -17.68 34.86
C SER A 324 -18.99 -18.52 35.51
N ARG A 325 -18.73 -19.81 35.73
CA ARG A 325 -19.52 -20.59 36.67
C ARG A 325 -19.21 -19.99 38.04
N HIS A 326 -20.18 -19.26 38.59
CA HIS A 326 -20.18 -18.98 40.01
C HIS A 326 -20.49 -20.31 40.70
N ASP A 327 -19.54 -20.82 41.48
CA ASP A 327 -19.79 -21.93 42.39
C ASP A 327 -20.78 -21.45 43.45
N HIS A 328 -21.98 -22.02 43.45
CA HIS A 328 -22.87 -21.97 44.58
C HIS A 328 -22.37 -23.00 45.60
N CYS A 329 -21.79 -22.51 46.70
CA CYS A 329 -21.58 -23.31 47.92
C CYS A 329 -22.90 -23.71 48.55
#